data_AF-A0A352UF34-F1
#
_entry.id   AF-A0A352UF34-F1
#
_cell.length_a   1.000
_cell.length_b   1.000
_cell.length_c   1.000
_cell.angle_alpha   90.00
_cell.angle_beta   90.00
_cell.angle_gamma   90.00
#
_symmetry.space_group_name_H-M   'P 1'
#
loop_
_entity.id
_entity.type
_entity.pdbx_description
1 polymer ?
#
loop_
_entity_poly.entity_id
_entity_poly.type
_entity_poly.pdbx_seq_one_letter_code
_entity_poly.pdbx_strand_id
1 'polypeptide(L)'
;MPSRRSSLSRLSTTRWGGQDIVIFLTPDTDSEFNAFNSTEAGAIGSTAVYDPNLNDQKLTFKIESGNIVDEQTGSIWNMFREAATGELEGDRLAAVVHANQKWFAWSAFFPDSELRTADFFGS
;
A
#
# COMPACT_ATOMS: atom_id res chain seq x y z
N MET A 1 -17.43 24.30 -7.00
CA MET A 1 -16.41 23.46 -6.35
C MET A 1 -16.46 22.09 -7.00
N PRO A 2 -15.38 21.58 -7.62
CA PRO A 2 -15.40 20.21 -8.10
C PRO A 2 -15.37 19.28 -6.88
N SER A 3 -16.30 18.32 -6.80
CA SER A 3 -16.31 17.33 -5.74
C SER A 3 -15.08 16.44 -5.87
N ARG A 4 -14.29 16.32 -4.81
CA ARG A 4 -13.20 15.34 -4.71
C ARG A 4 -13.82 13.95 -4.92
N ARG A 5 -13.39 13.22 -5.95
CA ARG A 5 -13.72 11.79 -6.06
C ARG A 5 -13.01 11.10 -4.91
N SER A 6 -13.75 10.53 -3.95
CA SER A 6 -13.14 9.65 -2.94
C SER A 6 -12.49 8.50 -3.69
N SER A 7 -11.20 8.32 -3.51
CA SER A 7 -10.52 7.18 -4.09
C SER A 7 -10.75 6.00 -3.15
N LEU A 8 -11.14 4.85 -3.70
CA LEU A 8 -11.44 3.67 -2.89
C LEU A 8 -10.14 3.01 -2.44
N SER A 9 -10.07 2.59 -1.18
CA SER A 9 -9.02 1.70 -0.69
C SER A 9 -8.89 0.48 -1.61
N ARG A 10 -7.65 0.13 -1.97
CA ARG A 10 -7.37 -1.01 -2.85
C ARG A 10 -6.54 -2.06 -2.13
N LEU A 11 -6.79 -3.31 -2.51
CA LEU A 11 -6.05 -4.47 -2.08
C LEU A 11 -5.41 -5.13 -3.31
N SER A 12 -4.17 -5.58 -3.21
CA SER A 12 -3.53 -6.39 -4.25
C SER A 12 -2.65 -7.44 -3.62
N THR A 13 -2.74 -8.67 -4.12
CA THR A 13 -1.93 -9.81 -3.68
C THR A 13 -1.11 -10.29 -4.87
N THR A 14 0.20 -10.44 -4.68
CA THR A 14 1.11 -10.93 -5.73
C THR A 14 2.27 -11.73 -5.13
N ARG A 15 3.05 -12.37 -5.99
CA ARG A 15 4.29 -13.05 -5.60
C ARG A 15 5.48 -12.34 -6.26
N TRP A 16 6.45 -11.90 -5.47
CA TRP A 16 7.65 -11.23 -5.95
C TRP A 16 8.90 -11.90 -5.37
N GLY A 17 9.87 -12.26 -6.22
CA GLY A 17 11.10 -12.93 -5.78
C GLY A 17 10.88 -14.28 -5.06
N GLY A 18 9.72 -14.90 -5.22
CA GLY A 18 9.34 -16.12 -4.49
C GLY A 18 8.66 -15.88 -3.14
N GLN A 19 8.52 -14.64 -2.69
CA GLN A 19 7.77 -14.25 -1.49
C GLN A 19 6.34 -13.80 -1.86
N ASP A 20 5.35 -14.23 -1.09
CA ASP A 20 3.99 -13.71 -1.21
C ASP A 20 3.89 -12.36 -0.51
N ILE A 21 3.20 -11.39 -1.12
CA ILE A 21 2.97 -10.08 -0.55
C ILE A 21 1.52 -9.66 -0.69
N VAL A 22 1.00 -8.95 0.31
CA VAL A 22 -0.25 -8.22 0.25
C VAL A 22 0.03 -6.73 0.39
N ILE A 23 -0.59 -5.93 -0.47
CA ILE A 23 -0.46 -4.47 -0.51
C ILE A 23 -1.79 -3.85 -0.10
N PHE A 24 -1.75 -3.06 0.97
CA PHE A 24 -2.86 -2.21 1.38
C PHE A 24 -2.61 -0.80 0.85
N LEU A 25 -3.53 -0.29 0.03
CA LEU A 25 -3.47 1.08 -0.50
C LEU A 25 -4.60 1.90 0.10
N THR A 26 -4.26 2.96 0.83
CA THR A 26 -5.19 4.02 1.21
C THR A 26 -4.90 5.25 0.35
N PRO A 27 -5.76 5.61 -0.58
CA PRO A 27 -5.45 6.65 -1.56
C PRO A 27 -5.58 8.07 -1.02
N ASP A 28 -6.14 8.27 0.18
CA ASP A 28 -6.48 9.59 0.73
C ASP A 28 -5.36 10.24 1.57
N THR A 29 -4.12 9.76 1.46
CA THR A 29 -2.97 10.43 2.09
C THR A 29 -2.55 11.64 1.26
N ASP A 30 -2.74 12.83 1.82
CA ASP A 30 -2.31 14.09 1.21
C ASP A 30 -0.78 14.19 1.16
N SER A 31 -0.25 14.64 0.02
CA SER A 31 1.18 14.90 -0.15
C SER A 31 1.54 16.28 0.39
N GLU A 32 2.22 16.36 1.54
CA GLU A 32 2.73 17.63 2.09
C GLU A 32 3.71 18.36 1.14
N PHE A 33 4.29 17.67 0.16
CA PHE A 33 5.25 18.25 -0.79
C PHE A 33 4.63 19.14 -1.89
N ASN A 34 3.36 18.92 -2.28
CA ASN A 34 2.74 19.74 -3.35
C ASN A 34 2.27 21.12 -2.85
N ALA A 35 2.34 21.37 -1.53
CA ALA A 35 1.85 22.59 -0.92
C ALA A 35 2.66 23.84 -1.30
N PHE A 36 3.87 23.69 -1.87
CA PHE A 36 4.77 24.82 -2.11
C PHE A 36 4.54 25.56 -3.43
N ASN A 37 3.73 25.06 -4.39
CA ASN A 37 3.49 25.79 -5.64
C ASN A 37 2.26 25.38 -6.47
N SER A 38 1.28 24.63 -5.93
CA SER A 38 0.10 24.25 -6.73
C SER A 38 -1.16 24.15 -5.89
N THR A 39 -2.28 24.67 -6.42
CA THR A 39 -3.64 24.58 -5.86
C THR A 39 -4.23 23.17 -5.85
N GLU A 40 -3.46 22.14 -6.23
CA GLU A 40 -3.82 20.74 -6.15
C GLU A 40 -2.70 19.95 -5.46
N ALA A 41 -2.81 19.77 -4.13
CA ALA A 41 -2.14 18.66 -3.47
C ALA A 41 -2.85 17.37 -3.91
N GLY A 42 -2.31 16.73 -4.96
CA GLY A 42 -2.79 15.42 -5.39
C GLY A 42 -2.54 14.39 -4.30
N ALA A 43 -3.54 13.57 -4.01
CA ALA A 43 -3.40 12.48 -3.05
C ALA A 43 -2.35 11.49 -3.59
N ILE A 44 -1.27 11.26 -2.85
CA ILE A 44 -0.19 10.33 -3.25
C ILE A 44 -0.52 8.89 -2.87
N GLY A 45 -1.44 8.71 -1.92
CA GLY A 45 -1.76 7.44 -1.30
C GLY A 45 -0.64 6.93 -0.39
N SER A 46 -1.03 6.19 0.65
CA SER A 46 -0.11 5.38 1.44
C SER A 46 -0.24 3.93 1.01
N THR A 47 0.89 3.31 0.72
CA THR A 47 1.01 1.87 0.52
C THR A 47 1.68 1.26 1.73
N ALA A 48 1.14 0.14 2.20
CA ALA A 48 1.81 -0.73 3.15
C ALA A 48 1.89 -2.14 2.56
N VAL A 49 3.05 -2.77 2.70
CA VAL A 49 3.33 -4.10 2.13
C VAL A 49 3.62 -5.07 3.27
N TYR A 50 2.88 -6.17 3.30
CA TYR A 50 2.95 -7.16 4.35
C TYR A 50 3.11 -8.57 3.79
N ASP A 51 3.74 -9.45 4.57
CA ASP A 51 3.71 -10.88 4.32
C ASP A 51 2.32 -11.42 4.72
N PRO A 52 1.55 -12.03 3.81
CA PRO A 52 0.22 -12.55 4.14
C PRO A 52 0.28 -13.87 4.91
N ASN A 53 1.46 -14.44 5.14
CA ASN A 53 1.60 -15.66 5.92
C ASN A 53 1.67 -15.32 7.42
N LEU A 54 0.73 -15.86 8.18
CA LEU A 54 0.65 -15.73 9.63
C LEU A 54 0.47 -17.13 10.23
N ASN A 55 1.31 -17.50 11.20
CA ASN A 55 1.24 -18.79 11.89
C ASN A 55 1.12 -20.00 10.92
N ASP A 56 1.99 -20.04 9.90
CA ASP A 56 2.01 -21.05 8.82
C ASP A 56 0.76 -21.12 7.93
N GLN A 57 -0.12 -20.12 8.03
CA GLN A 57 -1.31 -19.99 7.19
C GLN A 57 -1.21 -18.76 6.29
N LYS A 58 -1.42 -18.97 5.00
CA LYS A 58 -1.56 -17.88 4.04
C LYS A 58 -2.96 -17.28 4.13
N LEU A 59 -3.03 -16.00 4.53
CA LEU A 59 -4.27 -15.25 4.54
C LEU A 59 -4.56 -14.62 3.16
N THR A 60 -5.83 -14.54 2.82
CA THR A 60 -6.34 -13.72 1.71
C THR A 60 -7.26 -12.66 2.28
N PHE A 61 -7.29 -11.50 1.63
CA PHE A 61 -8.00 -10.34 2.15
C PHE A 61 -9.03 -9.86 1.14
N LYS A 62 -10.07 -9.21 1.64
CA LYS A 62 -11.06 -8.47 0.85
C LYS A 62 -11.38 -7.15 1.52
N ILE A 63 -11.92 -6.21 0.74
CA ILE A 63 -12.55 -5.01 1.29
C ILE A 63 -14.04 -5.28 1.45
N GLU A 64 -14.53 -5.23 2.67
CA GLU A 64 -15.94 -5.44 2.99
C GLU A 64 -16.44 -4.27 3.85
N SER A 65 -17.43 -3.54 3.36
CA SER A 65 -17.99 -2.35 4.03
C SER A 65 -16.93 -1.31 4.44
N GLY A 66 -15.85 -1.18 3.65
CA GLY A 66 -14.75 -0.25 3.91
C GLY A 66 -13.65 -0.80 4.84
N ASN A 67 -13.81 -2.01 5.38
CA ASN A 67 -12.82 -2.66 6.23
C ASN A 67 -11.96 -3.65 5.43
N ILE A 68 -10.72 -3.83 5.85
CA ILE A 68 -9.86 -4.92 5.36
C ILE A 68 -10.20 -6.16 6.19
N VAL A 69 -10.65 -7.23 5.56
CA VAL A 69 -11.11 -8.45 6.24
C VAL A 69 -10.35 -9.64 5.65
N ASP A 70 -9.79 -10.52 6.50
CA ASP A 70 -9.26 -11.79 6.00
C ASP A 70 -10.38 -12.81 5.76
N GLU A 71 -10.28 -13.59 4.69
CA GLU A 71 -11.33 -14.53 4.29
C GLU A 71 -11.35 -15.82 5.10
N GLN A 72 -10.27 -16.11 5.83
CA GLN A 72 -10.11 -17.38 6.55
C GLN A 72 -10.79 -17.35 7.93
N THR A 73 -10.69 -16.23 8.64
CA THR A 73 -11.22 -16.05 10.00
C THR A 73 -12.27 -14.96 10.08
N GLY A 74 -12.33 -14.06 9.09
CA GLY A 74 -13.20 -12.89 9.12
C GLY A 74 -12.71 -11.79 10.06
N SER A 75 -11.45 -11.83 10.49
CA SER A 75 -10.88 -10.79 11.35
C SER A 75 -10.73 -9.48 10.57
N ILE A 76 -10.90 -8.35 11.26
CA ILE A 76 -10.79 -7.02 10.67
C ILE A 76 -9.40 -6.47 10.93
N TRP A 77 -8.75 -6.00 9.88
CA TRP A 77 -7.37 -5.53 9.91
C TRP A 77 -7.29 -4.02 9.74
N ASN A 78 -6.39 -3.39 10.48
CA ASN A 78 -6.05 -1.99 10.29
C ASN A 78 -4.92 -1.83 9.26
N MET A 79 -4.72 -0.59 8.81
CA MET A 79 -3.65 -0.25 7.86
C MET A 79 -2.24 -0.48 8.41
N PHE A 80 -2.07 -0.65 9.72
CA PHE A 80 -0.80 -0.77 10.42
C PHE A 80 -0.36 -2.23 10.69
N ARG A 81 -0.99 -3.19 9.99
CA ARG A 81 -0.69 -4.64 9.99
C ARG A 81 -1.31 -5.46 11.11
N GLU A 82 -2.17 -4.87 11.93
CA GLU A 82 -2.74 -5.54 13.11
C GLU A 82 -4.21 -5.90 12.88
N ALA A 83 -4.58 -7.12 13.27
CA ALA A 83 -5.96 -7.53 13.38
C ALA A 83 -6.59 -6.79 14.57
N ALA A 84 -7.44 -5.82 14.26
CA ALA A 84 -8.07 -4.94 15.25
C ALA A 84 -9.21 -5.64 16.01
N THR A 85 -9.90 -6.59 15.36
CA THR A 85 -10.98 -7.38 15.96
C THR A 85 -11.08 -8.74 15.29
N GLY A 86 -11.71 -9.71 15.97
CA GLY A 86 -12.00 -11.03 15.44
C GLY A 86 -11.15 -12.12 16.09
N GLU A 87 -11.05 -13.26 15.43
CA GLU A 87 -10.31 -14.42 15.95
C GLU A 87 -8.82 -14.13 16.12
N LEU A 88 -8.25 -13.33 15.22
CA LEU A 88 -6.83 -12.98 15.21
C LEU A 88 -6.53 -11.68 15.97
N GLU A 89 -7.44 -11.16 16.79
CA GLU A 89 -7.27 -9.86 17.46
C GLU A 89 -5.92 -9.71 18.18
N GLY A 90 -5.18 -8.64 17.84
CA GLY A 90 -3.85 -8.35 18.36
C GLY A 90 -2.70 -8.97 17.55
N ASP A 91 -2.95 -9.93 16.67
CA ASP A 91 -1.94 -10.49 15.78
C ASP A 91 -1.50 -9.48 14.72
N ARG A 92 -0.26 -9.62 14.28
CA ARG A 92 0.41 -8.68 13.37
C ARG A 92 1.08 -9.40 12.21
N LEU A 93 0.80 -8.95 10.99
CA LEU A 93 1.55 -9.40 9.81
C LEU A 93 2.99 -8.88 9.86
N ALA A 94 3.92 -9.64 9.26
CA ALA A 94 5.28 -9.18 9.09
C ALA A 94 5.33 -8.05 8.05
N ALA A 95 6.01 -6.95 8.38
CA ALA A 95 6.26 -5.86 7.44
C ALA A 95 7.33 -6.27 6.42
N VAL A 96 7.00 -6.12 5.13
CA VAL A 96 7.99 -6.25 4.07
C VAL A 96 8.66 -4.90 3.88
N VAL A 97 9.99 -4.87 3.94
CA VAL A 97 10.78 -3.67 3.71
C VAL A 97 10.50 -3.17 2.30
N HIS A 98 9.90 -1.98 2.22
CA HIS A 98 9.58 -1.30 0.98
C HIS A 98 9.89 0.19 1.15
N ALA A 99 9.98 0.90 0.03
CA ALA A 99 10.19 2.34 0.04
C ALA A 99 9.15 3.04 -0.81
N ASN A 100 8.41 3.97 -0.20
CA ASN A 100 7.55 4.91 -0.89
C ASN A 100 8.26 6.27 -0.93
N GLN A 101 9.11 6.47 -1.93
CA GLN A 101 10.00 7.63 -2.03
C GLN A 101 9.98 8.22 -3.43
N LYS A 102 10.20 9.54 -3.50
CA LYS A 102 10.33 10.23 -4.79
C LYS A 102 11.62 9.81 -5.48
N TRP A 103 11.59 9.71 -6.81
CA TRP A 103 12.75 9.28 -7.61
C TRP A 103 13.99 10.14 -7.37
N PHE A 104 13.85 11.44 -7.11
CA PHE A 104 14.99 12.34 -6.89
C PHE A 104 15.68 12.10 -5.54
N ALA A 105 14.94 11.61 -4.52
CA ALA A 105 15.54 11.19 -3.27
C ALA A 105 16.31 9.87 -3.47
N TRP A 106 15.74 8.94 -4.23
CA TRP A 106 16.42 7.68 -4.61
C TRP A 106 17.74 7.93 -5.35
N SER A 107 17.77 8.82 -6.34
CA SER A 107 18.97 9.08 -7.15
C SER A 107 20.14 9.64 -6.34
N ALA A 108 19.88 10.29 -5.20
CA ALA A 108 20.93 10.77 -4.31
C ALA A 108 21.68 9.61 -3.60
N PHE A 109 21.01 8.49 -3.37
CA PHE A 109 21.59 7.30 -2.72
C PHE A 109 22.03 6.21 -3.72
N PHE A 110 21.43 6.19 -4.92
CA PHE A 110 21.68 5.18 -5.96
C PHE A 110 22.01 5.85 -7.29
N PRO A 111 23.21 6.45 -7.44
CA PRO A 111 23.56 7.32 -8.57
C PRO A 111 23.62 6.60 -9.92
N ASP A 112 23.82 5.29 -9.93
CA ASP A 112 23.87 4.47 -11.16
C ASP A 112 22.48 4.11 -11.71
N SER A 113 21.41 4.57 -11.05
CA SER A 113 20.04 4.32 -11.49
C SER A 113 19.72 5.07 -12.78
N GLU A 114 19.11 4.38 -13.75
CA GLU A 114 18.65 5.00 -14.99
C GLU A 114 17.21 5.52 -14.85
N LEU A 115 16.99 6.80 -15.16
CA LEU A 115 15.65 7.38 -15.24
C LEU A 115 15.10 7.19 -16.66
N ARG A 116 13.94 6.51 -16.78
CA ARG A 116 13.26 6.30 -18.06
C ARG A 116 11.90 7.00 -18.09
N THR A 117 11.52 7.53 -19.25
CA THR A 117 10.19 8.12 -19.47
C THR A 117 9.14 7.03 -19.70
N ALA A 118 7.86 7.35 -19.49
CA ALA A 118 6.77 6.39 -19.65
C ALA A 118 6.65 5.83 -21.08
N ASP A 119 7.04 6.62 -22.09
CA ASP A 119 7.05 6.23 -23.51
C ASP A 119 7.98 5.03 -23.77
N PHE A 120 8.92 4.77 -22.86
CA PHE A 120 9.80 3.61 -22.93
C PHE A 120 9.07 2.26 -22.80
N PHE A 121 7.89 2.24 -22.18
CA PHE A 121 7.08 1.02 -22.02
C PHE A 121 5.97 0.89 -23.08
N GLY A 122 5.96 1.77 -24.08
CA GLY A 122 4.96 1.83 -25.15
C GLY A 122 5.54 1.60 -26.54
N SER A 123 5.74 0.32 -26.91
CA SER A 123 5.67 -0.22 -28.28
C SER A 123 5.17 -1.67 -28.23
#